data_AF-A0A8H7NNT3-F1
#
_entry.id   AF-A0A8H7NNT3-F1
#
_cell.length_a   1.000
_cell.length_b   1.000
_cell.length_c   1.000
_cell.angle_alpha   90.00
_cell.angle_beta   90.00
_cell.angle_gamma   90.00
#
_symmetry.space_group_name_H-M   'P 1'
#
loop_
_entity.id
_entity.type
_entity.pdbx_description
1 polymer ?
#
loop_
_entity_poly.entity_id
_entity_poly.type
_entity_poly.pdbx_seq_one_letter_code
_entity_poly.pdbx_strand_id
1 'polypeptide(L)'
;MVTFLKLHTSVPVQPSMADQVKADAEALVPKFKLERVLNQDQAGRRASLYGAIDGKAALLVLERAPFPESEAYLGSVPASLARLRNLGANDIYHWYMARGGGSNGEGDFFADLKINLIYPCTVAHVKKYSKQGVRFVTETPEIYEKHVRPYMQSKREAGRLNWVFNILDGKTEVEDVIYRTAPWGREDEKDKEGFLLLPDLNWDRTTLEALHLLALVERRDLWSLRT
;
A
#
# COMPACT_ATOMS: atom_id res chain seq x y z
N MET A 1 4.93 46.43 48.31
CA MET A 1 5.19 45.02 47.98
C MET A 1 4.13 44.63 46.94
N VAL A 2 4.47 44.73 45.65
CA VAL A 2 3.50 44.58 44.55
C VAL A 2 3.67 43.18 43.95
N THR A 3 2.65 42.34 44.12
CA THR A 3 2.61 40.98 43.59
C THR A 3 2.11 41.03 42.14
N PHE A 4 3.00 40.74 41.18
CA PHE A 4 2.60 40.53 39.78
C PHE A 4 2.18 39.06 39.59
N LEU A 5 0.88 38.83 39.40
CA LEU A 5 0.35 37.54 38.93
C LEU A 5 0.60 37.44 37.41
N LYS A 6 1.54 36.60 36.97
CA LYS A 6 1.66 36.21 35.57
C LYS A 6 0.64 35.12 35.26
N LEU A 7 -0.49 35.49 34.67
CA LEU A 7 -1.40 34.56 33.98
C LEU A 7 -0.67 33.96 32.77
N HIS A 8 -0.36 32.67 32.84
CA HIS A 8 0.01 31.88 31.65
C HIS A 8 -1.29 31.56 30.89
N THR A 9 -1.59 32.34 29.86
CA THR A 9 -2.55 31.94 28.83
C THR A 9 -1.81 31.07 27.82
N SER A 10 -2.04 29.76 27.87
CA SER A 10 -1.66 28.84 26.80
C SER A 10 -2.51 29.19 25.57
N VAL A 11 -1.89 29.84 24.59
CA VAL A 11 -2.50 30.06 23.28
C VAL A 11 -2.61 28.68 22.61
N PRO A 12 -3.81 28.22 22.19
CA PRO A 12 -3.94 26.95 21.48
C PRO A 12 -3.18 27.04 20.15
N VAL A 13 -2.21 26.15 19.96
CA VAL A 13 -1.46 26.01 18.72
C VAL A 13 -2.44 25.58 17.63
N GLN A 14 -2.61 26.41 16.60
CA GLN A 14 -3.43 26.04 15.45
C GLN A 14 -2.76 24.88 14.70
N PRO A 15 -3.51 23.83 14.32
CA PRO A 15 -2.94 22.69 13.61
C PRO A 15 -2.35 23.12 12.27
N SER A 16 -1.25 22.48 11.88
CA SER A 16 -0.61 22.77 10.60
C SER A 16 -1.52 22.37 9.42
N MET A 17 -1.31 22.97 8.26
CA MET A 17 -2.06 22.61 7.04
C MET A 17 -1.95 21.11 6.70
N ALA A 18 -0.81 20.47 7.02
CA ALA A 18 -0.60 19.04 6.82
C ALA A 18 -1.41 18.18 7.81
N ASP A 19 -1.55 18.63 9.06
CA ASP A 19 -2.36 17.93 10.07
C ASP A 19 -3.85 18.03 9.74
N GLN A 20 -4.29 19.18 9.21
CA GLN A 20 -5.65 19.35 8.73
C GLN A 20 -5.97 18.40 7.57
N VAL A 21 -5.06 18.26 6.59
CA VAL A 21 -5.23 17.32 5.46
C VAL A 21 -5.35 15.86 5.94
N LYS A 22 -4.57 15.45 6.95
CA LYS A 22 -4.67 14.11 7.54
C LYS A 22 -6.00 13.89 8.24
N ALA A 23 -6.42 14.84 9.09
CA ALA A 23 -7.70 14.77 9.80
C ALA A 23 -8.89 14.73 8.82
N ASP A 24 -8.83 15.51 7.75
CA ASP A 24 -9.86 15.52 6.70
C ASP A 24 -9.93 14.17 5.98
N ALA A 25 -8.78 13.52 5.72
CA ALA A 25 -8.73 12.19 5.14
C ALA A 25 -9.28 11.10 6.07
N GLU A 26 -8.95 11.15 7.36
CA GLU A 26 -9.47 10.24 8.39
C GLU A 26 -11.00 10.35 8.52
N ALA A 27 -11.55 11.56 8.43
CA ALA A 27 -12.99 11.82 8.49
C ALA A 27 -13.79 11.22 7.32
N LEU A 28 -13.14 10.79 6.22
CA LEU A 28 -13.81 10.14 5.09
C LEU A 28 -14.18 8.68 5.39
N VAL A 29 -13.34 7.95 6.11
CA VAL A 29 -13.52 6.50 6.31
C VAL A 29 -14.85 6.15 6.98
N PRO A 30 -15.27 6.82 8.08
CA PRO A 30 -16.56 6.54 8.73
C PRO A 30 -17.79 6.87 7.87
N LYS A 31 -17.64 7.72 6.84
CA LYS A 31 -18.73 8.10 5.94
C LYS A 31 -18.99 7.06 4.84
N PHE A 32 -18.10 6.08 4.66
CA PHE A 32 -18.21 5.09 3.60
C PHE A 32 -19.47 4.23 3.76
N LYS A 33 -20.32 4.23 2.73
CA LYS A 33 -21.50 3.38 2.63
C LYS A 33 -21.24 2.26 1.63
N LEU A 34 -21.15 1.04 2.14
CA LEU A 34 -20.94 -0.15 1.32
C LEU A 34 -22.12 -0.38 0.37
N GLU A 35 -21.82 -0.64 -0.89
CA GLU A 35 -22.79 -1.09 -1.89
C GLU A 35 -22.60 -2.56 -2.24
N ARG A 36 -21.36 -2.99 -2.52
CA ARG A 36 -21.02 -4.40 -2.80
C ARG A 36 -19.54 -4.72 -2.56
N VAL A 37 -19.25 -6.01 -2.37
CA VAL A 37 -17.88 -6.53 -2.33
C VAL A 37 -17.38 -6.78 -3.76
N LEU A 38 -16.23 -6.21 -4.11
CA LEU A 38 -15.61 -6.39 -5.43
C LEU A 38 -14.74 -7.65 -5.49
N ASN A 39 -13.96 -7.91 -4.45
CA ASN A 39 -13.08 -9.07 -4.36
C ASN A 39 -12.70 -9.39 -2.91
N GLN A 40 -12.37 -10.66 -2.66
CA GLN A 40 -11.69 -11.13 -1.46
C GLN A 40 -10.57 -12.09 -1.89
N ASP A 41 -9.34 -11.79 -1.50
CA ASP A 41 -8.14 -12.54 -1.88
C ASP A 41 -7.14 -12.60 -0.70
N GLN A 42 -5.89 -13.01 -0.96
CA GLN A 42 -4.85 -13.17 0.07
C GLN A 42 -5.29 -14.03 1.27
N ALA A 43 -5.83 -15.23 0.97
CA ALA A 43 -6.39 -16.13 1.98
C ALA A 43 -7.48 -15.48 2.87
N GLY A 44 -8.25 -14.53 2.32
CA GLY A 44 -9.32 -13.82 3.01
C GLY A 44 -8.84 -12.68 3.91
N ARG A 45 -7.54 -12.35 3.89
CA ARG A 45 -6.95 -11.25 4.67
C ARG A 45 -7.08 -9.90 4.00
N ARG A 46 -7.57 -9.86 2.75
CA ARG A 46 -7.87 -8.63 2.02
C ARG A 46 -9.27 -8.64 1.42
N ALA A 47 -9.98 -7.52 1.55
CA ALA A 47 -11.29 -7.30 0.95
C ALA A 47 -11.34 -5.94 0.22
N SER A 48 -11.76 -5.95 -1.04
CA SER A 48 -11.99 -4.74 -1.83
C SER A 48 -13.48 -4.44 -1.89
N LEU A 49 -13.87 -3.25 -1.44
CA LEU A 49 -15.25 -2.84 -1.24
C LEU A 49 -15.59 -1.67 -2.17
N TYR A 50 -16.76 -1.72 -2.80
CA TYR A 50 -17.31 -0.62 -3.58
C TYR A 50 -18.51 -0.01 -2.86
N GLY A 51 -18.59 1.30 -2.89
CA GLY A 51 -19.64 2.05 -2.21
C GLY A 51 -19.63 3.52 -2.57
N ALA A 52 -20.12 4.35 -1.66
CA ALA A 52 -20.17 5.79 -1.82
C ALA A 52 -19.81 6.55 -0.54
N ILE A 53 -19.23 7.73 -0.71
CA ILE A 53 -19.06 8.76 0.33
C ILE A 53 -19.69 10.03 -0.23
N ASP A 54 -20.55 10.69 0.55
CA ASP A 54 -21.21 11.95 0.17
C ASP A 54 -21.83 11.93 -1.26
N GLY A 55 -22.41 10.79 -1.63
CA GLY A 55 -23.07 10.58 -2.93
C GLY A 55 -22.13 10.33 -4.12
N LYS A 56 -20.81 10.29 -3.91
CA LYS A 56 -19.81 9.99 -4.94
C LYS A 56 -19.21 8.61 -4.76
N ALA A 57 -18.87 7.95 -5.86
CA ALA A 57 -18.31 6.60 -5.86
C ALA A 57 -17.01 6.52 -5.06
N ALA A 58 -16.88 5.51 -4.21
CA ALA A 58 -15.73 5.26 -3.37
C ALA A 58 -15.34 3.78 -3.44
N LEU A 59 -14.04 3.51 -3.31
CA LEU A 59 -13.50 2.15 -3.22
C LEU A 59 -12.63 2.08 -1.98
N LEU A 60 -12.94 1.14 -1.10
CA LEU A 60 -12.25 0.96 0.18
C LEU A 60 -11.67 -0.45 0.24
N VAL A 61 -10.36 -0.56 0.44
CA VAL A 61 -9.65 -1.83 0.57
C VAL A 61 -9.25 -2.01 2.02
N LEU A 62 -9.67 -3.13 2.61
CA LEU A 62 -9.30 -3.57 3.95
C LEU A 62 -8.27 -4.68 3.85
N GLU A 63 -7.14 -4.53 4.54
CA GLU A 63 -6.08 -5.53 4.65
C GLU A 63 -5.78 -5.78 6.14
N ARG A 64 -5.62 -7.05 6.53
CA ARG A 64 -5.04 -7.38 7.85
C ARG A 64 -3.59 -6.93 7.87
N ALA A 65 -3.23 -6.12 8.87
CA ALA A 65 -1.84 -5.76 9.10
C ALA A 65 -1.04 -7.00 9.54
N PRO A 66 0.27 -7.06 9.23
CA PRO A 66 1.15 -8.06 9.83
C PRO A 66 1.24 -7.84 11.35
N PHE A 67 1.54 -8.90 12.09
CA PHE A 67 1.85 -8.74 13.51
C PHE A 67 3.16 -7.95 13.66
N PRO A 68 3.23 -6.95 14.56
CA PRO A 68 4.48 -6.30 14.93
C PRO A 68 5.52 -7.28 15.46
N GLU A 69 6.79 -7.07 15.11
CA GLU A 69 7.93 -7.84 15.61
C GLU A 69 8.30 -7.50 17.08
N SER A 70 7.70 -6.44 17.65
CA SER A 70 7.97 -6.00 19.02
C SER A 70 7.62 -7.09 20.04
N GLU A 71 8.63 -7.55 20.80
CA GLU A 71 8.43 -8.51 21.89
C GLU A 71 7.47 -8.00 22.96
N ALA A 72 7.48 -6.69 23.22
CA ALA A 72 6.56 -6.07 24.16
C ALA A 72 5.11 -6.19 23.69
N TYR A 73 4.86 -5.98 22.39
CA TYR A 73 3.56 -6.21 21.79
C TYR A 73 3.18 -7.69 21.91
N LEU A 74 4.02 -8.59 21.38
CA LEU A 74 3.73 -10.02 21.30
C LEU A 74 3.52 -10.66 22.68
N GLY A 75 4.31 -10.26 23.68
CA GLY A 75 4.16 -10.71 25.07
C GLY A 75 2.88 -10.22 25.75
N SER A 76 2.34 -9.08 25.32
CA SER A 76 1.10 -8.51 25.89
C SER A 76 -0.18 -9.10 25.28
N VAL A 77 -0.15 -9.56 24.02
CA VAL A 77 -1.33 -10.00 23.24
C VAL A 77 -2.21 -10.99 24.00
N PRO A 78 -1.70 -12.09 24.59
CA PRO A 78 -2.56 -13.09 25.23
C PRO A 78 -3.41 -12.53 26.39
N ALA A 79 -2.87 -11.57 27.14
CA ALA A 79 -3.53 -10.95 28.29
C ALA A 79 -4.40 -9.75 27.91
N SER A 80 -4.18 -9.14 26.73
CA SER A 80 -4.87 -7.94 26.28
C SER A 80 -6.06 -8.20 25.36
N LEU A 81 -6.43 -9.47 25.10
CA LEU A 81 -7.55 -9.80 24.21
C LEU A 81 -8.88 -9.25 24.74
N ALA A 82 -9.56 -8.41 23.94
CA ALA A 82 -10.90 -7.92 24.27
C ALA A 82 -11.98 -8.99 24.20
N ARG A 83 -11.74 -10.08 23.44
CA ARG A 83 -12.63 -11.23 23.39
C ARG A 83 -11.85 -12.47 22.97
N LEU A 84 -12.12 -13.59 23.61
CA LEU A 84 -11.63 -14.91 23.25
C LEU A 84 -12.78 -15.90 23.19
N ARG A 85 -12.83 -16.70 22.11
CA ARG A 85 -13.79 -17.79 21.94
C ARG A 85 -13.06 -19.05 21.55
N ASN A 86 -13.13 -20.09 22.37
CA ASN A 86 -12.65 -21.41 21.98
C ASN A 86 -13.54 -22.01 20.89
N LEU A 87 -12.92 -22.61 19.87
CA LEU A 87 -13.60 -23.31 18.79
C LEU A 87 -13.54 -24.84 18.98
N GLY A 88 -12.52 -25.32 19.68
CA GLY A 88 -12.34 -26.73 20.00
C GLY A 88 -11.04 -26.99 20.76
N ALA A 89 -10.91 -28.23 21.24
CA ALA A 89 -9.74 -28.74 21.92
C ALA A 89 -9.60 -30.25 21.66
N ASN A 90 -8.37 -30.75 21.60
CA ASN A 90 -8.03 -32.17 21.55
C ASN A 90 -6.69 -32.40 22.24
N ASP A 91 -6.71 -33.08 23.40
CA ASP A 91 -5.54 -33.28 24.26
C ASP A 91 -4.80 -31.96 24.53
N ILE A 92 -3.56 -31.80 24.08
CA ILE A 92 -2.78 -30.57 24.24
C ILE A 92 -3.08 -29.47 23.21
N TYR A 93 -3.87 -29.77 22.17
CA TYR A 93 -4.15 -28.83 21.07
C TYR A 93 -5.44 -28.07 21.30
N HIS A 94 -5.38 -26.74 21.21
CA HIS A 94 -6.52 -25.85 21.44
C HIS A 94 -6.54 -24.75 20.38
N TRP A 95 -7.70 -24.45 19.79
CA TRP A 95 -7.82 -23.39 18.78
C TRP A 95 -9.00 -22.46 19.07
N TYR A 96 -8.78 -21.19 18.79
CA TYR A 96 -9.64 -20.09 19.23
C TYR A 96 -9.86 -19.08 18.12
N MET A 97 -10.89 -18.26 18.27
CA MET A 97 -11.02 -16.97 17.60
C MET A 97 -10.90 -15.87 18.65
N ALA A 98 -10.09 -14.86 18.35
CA ALA A 98 -9.84 -13.75 19.25
C ALA A 98 -10.11 -12.40 18.58
N ARG A 99 -10.38 -11.39 19.41
CA ARG A 99 -10.36 -9.96 19.02
C ARG A 99 -9.31 -9.28 19.90
N GLY A 100 -8.34 -8.61 19.27
CA GLY A 100 -7.35 -7.79 19.97
C GLY A 100 -8.04 -6.74 20.85
N GLY A 101 -7.45 -6.45 22.01
CA GLY A 101 -7.84 -5.28 22.79
C GLY A 101 -7.06 -4.06 22.35
N GLY A 102 -7.71 -2.90 22.42
CA GLY A 102 -7.01 -1.63 22.20
C GLY A 102 -6.11 -1.31 23.39
N SER A 103 -4.93 -0.76 23.15
CA SER A 103 -4.20 -0.03 24.17
C SER A 103 -4.99 1.25 24.46
N ASN A 104 -5.66 1.32 25.61
CA ASN A 104 -6.41 2.50 26.05
C ASN A 104 -5.49 3.59 26.64
N GLY A 105 -4.19 3.57 26.37
CA GLY A 105 -3.20 4.48 26.95
C GLY A 105 -2.33 5.15 25.89
N GLU A 106 -1.60 6.19 26.28
CA GLU A 106 -0.61 6.95 25.48
C GLU A 106 0.61 6.11 25.02
N GLY A 107 0.49 4.79 24.93
CA GLY A 107 1.52 3.89 24.42
C GLY A 107 1.42 3.70 22.90
N ASP A 108 2.41 3.02 22.33
CA ASP A 108 2.52 2.75 20.90
C ASP A 108 1.20 2.25 20.28
N PHE A 109 0.81 2.87 19.17
CA PHE A 109 -0.35 2.50 18.37
C PHE A 109 -0.01 1.29 17.49
N PHE A 110 -0.55 0.12 17.82
CA PHE A 110 -0.42 -1.09 17.01
C PHE A 110 -1.69 -1.31 16.17
N ALA A 111 -1.58 -1.13 14.86
CA ALA A 111 -2.71 -1.24 13.94
C ALA A 111 -2.97 -2.70 13.51
N ASP A 112 -4.22 -3.17 13.64
CA ASP A 112 -4.64 -4.49 13.13
C ASP A 112 -5.07 -4.47 11.64
N LEU A 113 -5.31 -3.26 11.10
CA LEU A 113 -5.85 -3.05 9.75
C LEU A 113 -5.04 -1.98 9.01
N LYS A 114 -4.74 -2.28 7.74
CA LYS A 114 -4.34 -1.29 6.73
C LYS A 114 -5.56 -0.98 5.87
N ILE A 115 -5.86 0.30 5.68
CA ILE A 115 -7.00 0.77 4.88
C ILE A 115 -6.48 1.63 3.74
N ASN A 116 -6.88 1.30 2.50
CA ASN A 116 -6.68 2.16 1.35
C ASN A 116 -8.03 2.67 0.85
N LEU A 117 -8.21 3.98 0.77
CA LEU A 117 -9.42 4.61 0.23
C LEU A 117 -9.11 5.31 -1.10
N ILE A 118 -9.84 4.95 -2.14
CA ILE A 118 -9.83 5.66 -3.43
C ILE A 118 -11.16 6.41 -3.54
N TYR A 119 -11.10 7.73 -3.45
CA TYR A 119 -12.27 8.59 -3.46
C TYR A 119 -11.98 9.96 -4.11
N PRO A 120 -12.78 10.40 -5.10
CA PRO A 120 -13.75 9.62 -5.85
C PRO A 120 -13.09 8.53 -6.72
N CYS A 121 -13.67 7.33 -6.76
CA CYS A 121 -13.17 6.24 -7.60
C CYS A 121 -13.80 6.28 -9.01
N THR A 122 -13.18 5.57 -9.95
CA THR A 122 -13.60 5.53 -11.37
C THR A 122 -13.88 4.09 -11.79
N VAL A 123 -14.50 3.89 -12.95
CA VAL A 123 -14.75 2.54 -13.51
C VAL A 123 -13.44 1.75 -13.69
N ALA A 124 -12.33 2.43 -14.00
CA ALA A 124 -11.02 1.79 -14.12
C ALA A 124 -10.55 1.22 -12.77
N HIS A 125 -10.72 1.97 -11.68
CA HIS A 125 -10.44 1.47 -10.33
C HIS A 125 -11.32 0.26 -9.98
N VAL A 126 -12.63 0.35 -10.22
CA VAL A 126 -13.55 -0.77 -9.97
C VAL A 126 -13.11 -2.02 -10.72
N LYS A 127 -12.76 -1.90 -12.00
CA LYS A 127 -12.27 -3.03 -12.82
C LYS A 127 -10.96 -3.63 -12.29
N LYS A 128 -10.05 -2.79 -11.78
CA LYS A 128 -8.75 -3.22 -11.21
C LYS A 128 -8.94 -4.07 -9.94
N TYR A 129 -9.87 -3.70 -9.06
CA TYR A 129 -10.08 -4.35 -7.77
C TYR A 129 -11.24 -5.36 -7.75
N SER A 130 -11.96 -5.52 -8.87
CA SER A 130 -12.95 -6.57 -9.03
C SER A 130 -12.28 -7.93 -9.17
N LYS A 131 -12.94 -8.98 -8.69
CA LYS A 131 -12.51 -10.36 -8.93
C LYS A 131 -12.41 -10.60 -10.44
N GLN A 132 -11.22 -10.97 -10.91
CA GLN A 132 -10.98 -11.30 -12.31
C GLN A 132 -10.82 -12.82 -12.45
N GLY A 133 -11.48 -13.40 -13.45
CA GLY A 133 -11.28 -14.81 -13.79
C GLY A 133 -9.87 -15.01 -14.34
N VAL A 134 -9.13 -15.96 -13.78
CA VAL A 134 -7.77 -16.29 -14.24
C VAL A 134 -7.86 -17.38 -15.31
N ARG A 135 -6.99 -17.29 -16.32
CA ARG A 135 -6.83 -18.30 -17.37
C ARG A 135 -5.36 -18.68 -17.45
N PHE A 136 -5.09 -19.98 -17.60
CA PHE A 136 -3.78 -20.45 -18.01
C PHE A 136 -3.73 -20.45 -19.55
N VAL A 137 -2.69 -19.85 -20.11
CA VAL A 137 -2.54 -19.69 -21.57
C VAL A 137 -1.19 -20.22 -22.01
N THR A 138 -1.12 -20.74 -23.23
CA THR A 138 0.13 -21.16 -23.86
C THR A 138 0.47 -20.15 -24.95
N GLU A 139 1.44 -19.27 -24.67
CA GLU A 139 1.94 -18.28 -25.64
C GLU A 139 3.09 -18.86 -26.46
N THR A 140 2.82 -19.25 -27.71
CA THR A 140 3.86 -19.69 -28.66
C THR A 140 4.64 -18.50 -29.24
N PRO A 141 5.84 -18.70 -29.81
CA PRO A 141 6.59 -17.64 -30.49
C PRO A 141 5.76 -16.90 -31.55
N GLU A 142 4.93 -17.61 -32.31
CA GLU A 142 4.08 -17.03 -33.35
C GLU A 142 2.99 -16.13 -32.77
N ILE A 143 2.40 -16.52 -31.64
CA ILE A 143 1.40 -15.70 -30.93
C ILE A 143 2.06 -14.43 -30.40
N TYR A 144 3.26 -14.55 -29.82
CA TYR A 144 3.99 -13.41 -29.30
C TYR A 144 4.27 -12.39 -30.41
N GLU A 145 4.86 -12.83 -31.53
CA GLU A 145 5.25 -11.94 -32.62
C GLU A 145 4.04 -11.29 -33.31
N LYS A 146 2.95 -12.04 -33.52
CA LYS A 146 1.77 -11.54 -34.25
C LYS A 146 0.82 -10.71 -33.40
N HIS A 147 0.75 -10.95 -32.09
CA HIS A 147 -0.30 -10.38 -31.24
C HIS A 147 0.24 -9.64 -30.01
N VAL A 148 1.12 -10.27 -29.23
CA VAL A 148 1.55 -9.73 -27.94
C VAL A 148 2.54 -8.59 -28.12
N ARG A 149 3.55 -8.75 -28.97
CA ARG A 149 4.56 -7.72 -29.25
C ARG A 149 3.96 -6.46 -29.87
N PRO A 150 3.08 -6.53 -30.90
CA PRO A 150 2.37 -5.35 -31.40
C PRO A 150 1.52 -4.65 -30.33
N TYR A 151 0.84 -5.43 -29.47
CA TYR A 151 0.09 -4.87 -28.36
C TYR A 151 1.00 -4.13 -27.37
N MET A 152 2.13 -4.72 -26.94
CA MET A 152 3.11 -4.08 -26.09
C MET A 152 3.63 -2.77 -26.69
N GLN A 153 3.97 -2.79 -27.98
CA GLN A 153 4.42 -1.61 -28.72
C GLN A 153 3.37 -0.48 -28.67
N SER A 154 2.11 -0.78 -29.01
CA SER A 154 1.03 0.21 -28.96
C SER A 154 0.84 0.85 -27.58
N LYS A 155 1.07 0.10 -26.49
CA LYS A 155 0.96 0.64 -25.12
C LYS A 155 2.11 1.58 -24.78
N ARG A 156 3.31 1.28 -25.27
CA ARG A 156 4.49 2.13 -25.11
C ARG A 156 4.33 3.43 -25.89
N GLU A 157 3.92 3.33 -27.16
CA GLU A 157 3.63 4.49 -28.02
C GLU A 157 2.53 5.38 -27.45
N ALA A 158 1.53 4.79 -26.79
CA ALA A 158 0.48 5.52 -26.07
C ALA A 158 0.95 6.17 -24.75
N GLY A 159 2.25 6.18 -24.43
CA GLY A 159 2.82 6.88 -23.28
C GLY A 159 2.53 6.24 -21.92
N ARG A 160 2.13 4.96 -21.88
CA ARG A 160 1.77 4.28 -20.61
C ARG A 160 2.94 4.11 -19.63
N LEU A 161 4.17 4.25 -20.11
CA LEU A 161 5.40 4.14 -19.30
C LEU A 161 5.97 5.49 -18.85
N ASN A 162 5.28 6.61 -19.13
CA ASN A 162 5.79 7.94 -18.77
C ASN A 162 6.08 8.08 -17.28
N TRP A 163 5.29 7.44 -16.41
CA TRP A 163 5.55 7.43 -14.97
C TRP A 163 6.90 6.78 -14.62
N VAL A 164 7.25 5.65 -15.25
CA VAL A 164 8.55 4.98 -15.07
C VAL A 164 9.68 5.90 -15.51
N PHE A 165 9.53 6.51 -16.69
CA PHE A 165 10.56 7.40 -17.23
C PHE A 165 10.73 8.66 -16.39
N ASN A 166 9.67 9.21 -15.81
CA ASN A 166 9.78 10.35 -14.89
C ASN A 166 10.58 10.01 -13.63
N ILE A 167 10.45 8.79 -13.08
CA ILE A 167 11.27 8.34 -11.94
C ILE A 167 12.73 8.16 -12.36
N LEU A 168 12.97 7.50 -13.50
CA LEU A 168 14.32 7.31 -14.04
C LEU A 168 15.02 8.65 -14.31
N ASP A 169 14.29 9.61 -14.88
CA ASP A 169 14.75 10.97 -15.18
C ASP A 169 14.86 11.88 -13.92
N GLY A 170 14.49 11.39 -12.74
CA GLY A 170 14.55 12.17 -11.49
C GLY A 170 13.53 13.31 -11.40
N LYS A 171 12.40 13.20 -12.11
CA LYS A 171 11.32 14.20 -12.12
C LYS A 171 10.25 13.95 -11.05
N THR A 172 10.09 12.69 -10.61
CA THR A 172 9.08 12.26 -9.63
C THR A 172 9.66 11.22 -8.69
N GLU A 173 9.10 11.11 -7.46
CA GLU A 173 9.47 10.10 -6.45
C GLU A 173 10.98 10.08 -6.10
N VAL A 174 11.67 11.21 -6.24
CA VAL A 174 13.13 11.30 -6.03
C VAL A 174 13.50 10.94 -4.60
N GLU A 175 12.72 11.41 -3.62
CA GLU A 175 12.93 11.14 -2.19
C GLU A 175 12.59 9.69 -1.79
N ASP A 176 11.83 8.97 -2.61
CA ASP A 176 11.46 7.57 -2.37
C ASP A 176 12.53 6.60 -2.90
N VAL A 177 13.46 7.07 -3.74
CA VAL A 177 14.55 6.24 -4.26
C VAL A 177 15.56 5.95 -3.15
N ILE A 178 15.70 4.67 -2.80
CA ILE A 178 16.60 4.21 -1.74
C ILE A 178 18.03 4.08 -2.25
N TYR A 179 18.19 3.75 -3.53
CA TYR A 179 19.50 3.56 -4.14
C TYR A 179 19.47 3.88 -5.64
N ARG A 180 20.56 4.44 -6.14
CA ARG A 180 20.80 4.68 -7.58
C ARG A 180 22.27 4.39 -7.89
N THR A 181 22.52 3.62 -8.95
CA THR A 181 23.89 3.32 -9.41
C THR A 181 24.61 4.57 -9.92
N ALA A 182 25.95 4.59 -9.78
CA ALA A 182 26.81 5.63 -10.36
C ALA A 182 27.90 5.01 -11.26
N PRO A 183 28.22 5.62 -12.43
CA PRO A 183 27.62 6.84 -12.97
C PRO A 183 26.27 6.58 -13.63
N TRP A 184 25.39 7.58 -13.58
CA TRP A 184 24.08 7.57 -14.24
C TRP A 184 24.16 8.29 -15.58
N GLY A 185 23.42 7.86 -16.60
CA GLY A 185 23.34 8.55 -17.89
C GLY A 185 24.47 8.24 -18.86
N ARG A 186 25.10 7.06 -18.79
CA ARG A 186 26.11 6.66 -19.79
C ARG A 186 25.44 6.39 -21.14
N GLU A 187 25.86 7.11 -22.17
CA GLU A 187 25.32 6.97 -23.53
C GLU A 187 25.82 5.70 -24.24
N ASP A 188 27.00 5.22 -23.86
CA ASP A 188 27.68 4.07 -24.46
C ASP A 188 26.88 2.77 -24.22
N GLU A 189 26.48 2.08 -25.30
CA GLU A 189 25.63 0.87 -25.21
C GLU A 189 26.24 -0.27 -24.40
N LYS A 190 27.56 -0.31 -24.25
CA LYS A 190 28.27 -1.35 -23.48
C LYS A 190 28.17 -1.15 -21.97
N ASP A 191 27.77 0.03 -21.49
CA ASP A 191 27.81 0.42 -20.08
C ASP A 191 26.41 0.76 -19.50
N LYS A 192 25.32 0.38 -20.18
CA LYS A 192 23.93 0.63 -19.74
C LYS A 192 23.46 -0.37 -18.66
N GLU A 193 24.24 -0.47 -17.60
CA GLU A 193 23.97 -1.34 -16.43
C GLU A 193 23.33 -0.59 -15.26
N GLY A 194 23.03 0.70 -15.44
CA GLY A 194 22.43 1.53 -14.40
C GLY A 194 21.05 1.02 -13.97
N PHE A 195 20.75 1.13 -12.68
CA PHE A 195 19.43 0.87 -12.12
C PHE A 195 19.20 1.69 -10.84
N LEU A 196 17.93 1.84 -10.48
CA LEU A 196 17.54 2.41 -9.20
C LEU A 196 16.63 1.43 -8.43
N LEU A 197 16.64 1.54 -7.11
CA LEU A 197 15.77 0.80 -6.21
C LEU A 197 14.80 1.76 -5.53
N LEU A 198 13.52 1.39 -5.54
CA LEU A 198 12.45 2.11 -4.84
C LEU A 198 11.55 1.11 -4.11
N PRO A 199 10.91 1.50 -2.99
CA PRO A 199 10.00 0.64 -2.27
C PRO A 199 8.77 0.30 -3.14
N ASP A 200 8.36 -0.96 -3.15
CA ASP A 200 7.09 -1.36 -3.75
C ASP A 200 5.92 -0.75 -2.97
N LEU A 201 4.83 -0.42 -3.67
CA LEU A 201 3.64 0.19 -3.07
C LEU A 201 3.04 -0.65 -1.93
N ASN A 202 3.22 -1.98 -1.95
CA ASN A 202 2.65 -2.86 -0.93
C ASN A 202 3.51 -2.95 0.34
N TRP A 203 4.79 -2.54 0.29
CA TRP A 203 5.66 -2.54 1.47
C TRP A 203 5.37 -1.33 2.36
N ASP A 204 5.37 -1.53 3.67
CA ASP A 204 5.18 -0.46 4.67
C ASP A 204 6.42 0.39 4.90
N ARG A 205 7.56 0.04 4.26
CA ARG A 205 8.86 0.71 4.37
C ARG A 205 9.50 0.63 5.75
N THR A 206 8.94 -0.17 6.66
CA THR A 206 9.40 -0.30 8.04
C THR A 206 9.75 -1.74 8.39
N THR A 207 8.92 -2.70 8.02
CA THR A 207 9.08 -4.11 8.41
C THR A 207 10.03 -4.81 7.44
N LEU A 208 11.25 -5.11 7.90
CA LEU A 208 12.32 -5.64 7.05
C LEU A 208 12.01 -7.05 6.54
N GLU A 209 11.29 -7.88 7.31
CA GLU A 209 10.85 -9.21 6.86
C GLU A 209 9.86 -9.14 5.68
N ALA A 210 9.18 -8.00 5.53
CA ALA A 210 8.27 -7.72 4.42
C ALA A 210 8.94 -6.89 3.30
N LEU A 211 10.28 -6.72 3.33
CA LEU A 211 11.03 -5.92 2.36
C LEU A 211 10.67 -6.32 0.93
N HIS A 212 10.10 -5.36 0.21
CA HIS A 212 9.74 -5.53 -1.19
C HIS A 212 10.12 -4.28 -1.96
N LEU A 213 11.09 -4.43 -2.87
CA LEU A 213 11.65 -3.35 -3.66
C LEU A 213 11.40 -3.62 -5.15
N LEU A 214 11.26 -2.54 -5.91
CA LEU A 214 11.30 -2.56 -7.36
C LEU A 214 12.67 -2.10 -7.82
N ALA A 215 13.26 -2.83 -8.76
CA ALA A 215 14.46 -2.42 -9.46
C ALA A 215 14.09 -1.94 -10.87
N LEU A 216 14.30 -0.65 -11.14
CA LEU A 216 14.08 -0.08 -12.47
C LEU A 216 15.43 0.09 -13.15
N VAL A 217 15.64 -0.65 -14.24
CA VAL A 217 16.83 -0.51 -15.07
C VAL A 217 16.77 0.78 -15.88
N GLU A 218 17.91 1.41 -16.08
CA GLU A 218 18.06 2.67 -16.80
C GLU A 218 17.81 2.49 -18.31
N ARG A 219 18.25 1.35 -18.86
CA ARG A 219 18.04 0.99 -20.27
C ARG A 219 16.54 0.84 -20.59
N ARG A 220 16.13 1.25 -21.79
CA ARG A 220 14.70 1.34 -22.18
C ARG A 220 14.29 0.36 -23.29
N ASP A 221 15.24 -0.41 -23.79
CA ASP A 221 15.11 -1.34 -24.90
C ASP A 221 14.60 -2.74 -24.46
N LEU A 222 14.73 -3.10 -23.18
CA LEU A 222 14.17 -4.33 -22.62
C LEU A 222 12.72 -4.12 -22.18
N TRP A 223 11.76 -4.78 -22.82
CA TRP A 223 10.33 -4.59 -22.53
C TRP A 223 9.75 -5.69 -21.65
N SER A 224 10.36 -6.88 -21.70
CA SER A 224 10.01 -8.07 -20.93
C SER A 224 11.19 -9.05 -20.99
N LEU A 225 11.04 -10.22 -20.35
CA LEU A 225 12.00 -11.33 -20.42
C LEU A 225 12.16 -11.94 -21.82
N ARG A 226 11.26 -11.65 -22.77
CA ARG A 226 11.23 -12.21 -24.14
C ARG A 226 12.26 -11.60 -25.10
N THR A 227 13.13 -10.70 -24.61
CA THR A 227 14.09 -9.87 -25.38
C THR A 227 14.51 -10.46 -26.71
#